data_AF-Q5H325-F1
#
_entry.id   AF-Q5H325-F1
#
_cell.length_a   1.000
_cell.length_b   1.000
_cell.length_c   1.000
_cell.angle_alpha   90.00
_cell.angle_beta   90.00
_cell.angle_gamma   90.00
#
_symmetry.space_group_name_H-M   'P 1'
#
loop_
_entity.id
_entity.type
_entity.pdbx_description
1 polymer ?
#
loop_
_entity_poly.entity_id
_entity_poly.type
_entity_poly.pdbx_seq_one_letter_code
_entity_poly.pdbx_strand_id
1 'polypeptide(L)' 'MRASQEEHWFPTLLHARTDIERWRREYNEHRPKKTIGGMTPAAYAQQLANSDIITPGL' A
#
# COMPACT_ATOMS: atom_id res chain seq x y z
N MET A 1 1.70 -39.89 -13.13
CA MET A 1 0.63 -38.89 -13.32
C MET A 1 1.12 -37.57 -12.73
N ARG A 2 0.82 -36.45 -13.40
CA ARG A 2 1.43 -35.12 -13.21
C ARG A 2 1.29 -34.61 -11.77
N ALA A 3 2.37 -34.02 -11.25
CA ALA A 3 2.37 -33.27 -10.00
C ALA A 3 1.30 -32.18 -10.03
N SER A 4 0.57 -32.06 -8.92
CA SER A 4 -0.45 -31.06 -8.64
C SER A 4 0.05 -29.65 -9.00
N GLN A 5 -0.62 -29.00 -9.95
CA GLN A 5 -0.49 -27.56 -10.16
C GLN A 5 -1.34 -26.85 -9.10
N GLU A 6 -0.83 -26.85 -7.87
CA GLU A 6 -1.38 -26.06 -6.77
C GLU A 6 -1.16 -24.57 -7.11
N GLU A 7 -2.21 -23.89 -7.56
CA GLU A 7 -2.50 -22.44 -7.43
C GLU A 7 -1.35 -21.50 -7.01
N HIS A 8 -0.31 -21.37 -7.84
CA HIS A 8 0.69 -20.34 -7.63
C HIS A 8 0.27 -19.06 -8.36
N TRP A 9 -0.36 -18.15 -7.60
CA TRP A 9 -0.74 -16.80 -8.03
C TRP A 9 0.43 -16.01 -8.64
N PHE A 10 1.67 -16.38 -8.29
CA PHE A 10 2.88 -15.78 -8.83
C PHE A 10 3.87 -16.87 -9.27
N PRO A 11 4.41 -16.82 -10.50
CA PRO A 11 5.42 -17.76 -11.01
C PRO A 11 6.74 -17.76 -10.23
N THR A 12 7.12 -16.66 -9.58
CA THR A 12 8.33 -16.58 -8.74
C THR A 12 8.13 -15.59 -7.58
N LEU A 13 8.95 -15.71 -6.53
CA LEU A 13 8.98 -14.74 -5.43
C LEU A 13 9.38 -13.32 -5.89
N LEU A 14 10.24 -13.21 -6.92
CA LEU A 14 10.61 -11.92 -7.49
C LEU A 14 9.41 -11.24 -8.16
N HIS A 15 8.64 -12.01 -8.91
CA HIS A 15 7.42 -11.53 -9.54
C HIS A 15 6.38 -11.10 -8.49
N ALA A 16 6.14 -11.92 -7.47
CA ALA A 16 5.25 -11.57 -6.35
C ALA A 16 5.66 -10.24 -5.68
N ARG A 17 6.94 -10.07 -5.36
CA ARG A 17 7.45 -8.82 -4.76
C ARG A 17 7.23 -7.62 -5.66
N THR A 18 7.45 -7.78 -6.97
CA THR A 18 7.30 -6.70 -7.96
C THR A 18 5.83 -6.25 -8.05
N ASP A 19 4.91 -7.20 -8.15
CA ASP A 19 3.49 -6.91 -8.28
C ASP A 19 2.90 -6.33 -6.99
N ILE A 20 3.26 -6.88 -5.83
CA ILE A 20 2.85 -6.32 -4.54
C ILE A 20 3.36 -4.88 -4.38
N GLU A 21 4.62 -4.61 -4.73
CA GLU A 21 5.17 -3.27 -4.61
C GLU A 21 4.55 -2.28 -5.59
N ARG A 22 4.15 -2.76 -6.78
CA ARG A 22 3.36 -1.98 -7.72
C ARG A 22 2.00 -1.64 -7.15
N TRP A 23 1.27 -2.63 -6.61
CA TRP A 23 -0.05 -2.41 -6.02
C TRP A 23 0.01 -1.51 -4.78
N ARG A 24 1.03 -1.67 -3.93
CA ARG A 24 1.27 -0.82 -2.77
C ARG A 24 1.38 0.64 -3.17
N ARG A 25 2.18 0.96 -4.19
CA ARG A 25 2.34 2.34 -4.71
C ARG A 25 1.05 2.87 -5.32
N GLU A 26 0.40 2.09 -6.18
CA GLU A 26 -0.86 2.53 -6.79
C GLU A 26 -1.93 2.83 -5.74
N TYR A 27 -2.10 1.93 -4.77
CA TYR A 27 -3.09 2.09 -3.71
C TYR A 27 -2.77 3.28 -2.80
N ASN A 28 -1.52 3.40 -2.36
CA ASN A 28 -1.13 4.41 -1.38
C ASN A 28 -0.99 5.80 -1.98
N GLU A 29 -0.55 5.92 -3.23
CA GLU A 29 -0.17 7.20 -3.81
C GLU A 29 -1.19 7.73 -4.81
N HIS A 30 -1.99 6.87 -5.46
CA HIS A 30 -2.83 7.29 -6.60
C HIS A 30 -4.34 7.13 -6.36
N ARG A 31 -4.75 6.34 -5.35
CA ARG A 31 -6.16 6.01 -5.13
C ARG A 31 -6.74 6.79 -3.95
N PRO A 32 -7.45 7.92 -4.19
CA PRO A 32 -8.07 8.70 -3.11
C PRO A 32 -9.17 7.91 -2.40
N LYS A 33 -9.30 8.12 -1.09
CA LYS A 33 -10.25 7.41 -0.22
C LYS A 33 -11.19 8.40 0.44
N LYS A 34 -12.49 8.21 0.21
CA LYS A 34 -13.54 9.09 0.76
C LYS A 34 -13.54 9.14 2.29
N THR A 35 -13.14 8.06 2.97
CA THR A 35 -13.07 7.97 4.43
C THR A 35 -12.01 8.88 5.05
N ILE A 36 -10.94 9.24 4.32
CA ILE A 36 -9.88 10.17 4.74
C ILE A 36 -9.98 11.48 3.96
N GLY A 37 -11.19 12.00 3.80
CA GLY A 37 -11.44 13.30 3.16
C GLY A 37 -11.14 13.33 1.66
N GLY A 38 -11.10 12.17 0.99
CA GLY A 38 -10.73 12.09 -0.43
C GLY A 38 -9.22 12.15 -0.68
N MET A 39 -8.39 12.05 0.35
CA MET A 39 -6.93 11.98 0.21
C MET A 39 -6.47 10.59 -0.18
N THR A 40 -5.26 10.52 -0.74
CA THR A 40 -4.54 9.25 -0.88
C THR A 40 -3.97 8.86 0.49
N PRO A 41 -3.80 7.56 0.79
CA PRO A 41 -3.20 7.12 2.05
C PRO A 41 -1.85 7.80 2.34
N ALA A 42 -1.01 8.01 1.32
CA ALA A 42 0.27 8.70 1.47
C ALA A 42 0.11 10.17 1.89
N ALA A 43 -0.81 10.91 1.25
CA ALA A 43 -1.07 12.31 1.60
C ALA A 43 -1.63 12.44 3.03
N TYR A 44 -2.50 11.51 3.44
CA TYR A 44 -3.03 11.50 4.81
C TYR A 44 -1.94 11.18 5.85
N ALA A 45 -1.04 10.23 5.58
CA ALA A 45 0.09 9.95 6.45
C ALA A 45 1.04 11.15 6.60
N GLN A 46 1.28 11.90 5.51
CA GLN A 46 2.04 13.16 5.57
C GLN A 46 1.34 14.22 6.42
N GLN A 47 0.02 14.35 6.30
CA GLN A 47 -0.75 15.27 7.14
C GLN A 47 -0.66 14.89 8.62
N LEU A 48 -0.77 13.60 8.95
CA LEU A 48 -0.61 13.13 10.33
C LEU A 48 0.80 13.43 10.85
N ALA A 49 1.85 13.09 10.11
CA ALA A 49 3.22 13.39 10.51
C ALA A 49 3.44 14.88 10.76
N ASN A 50 2.86 15.76 9.94
CA ASN A 50 2.95 17.21 10.14
C ASN A 50 2.10 17.72 11.31
N SER A 51 0.99 17.03 11.62
CA SER A 51 0.11 17.39 12.74
C SER A 51 0.69 16.93 14.08
N ASP A 52 1.32 15.76 14.12
CA ASP A 52 2.02 15.23 15.29
C ASP A 52 3.24 16.10 15.66
N ILE A 53 3.87 16.77 14.69
CA ILE A 53 4.94 17.74 14.94
C ILE A 53 4.42 19.02 15.66
N ILE A 54 3.12 19.34 15.58
CA ILE A 54 2.51 20.52 16.24
C ILE A 54 1.88 20.18 17.61
N THR A 55 2.15 19.00 18.18
CA THR A 55 1.87 18.77 19.61
C THR A 55 3.15 18.52 20.41
N PRO A 56 4.06 19.51 20.58
CA PRO A 56 4.97 19.49 21.71
C PRO A 56 4.18 19.90 22.96
N GLY A 57 3.72 18.94 23.75
CA GLY A 57 3.16 19.22 25.07
C GLY A 57 1.86 18.47 25.39
N LEU A 58 2.00 17.19 25.70
CA LEU A 58 1.58 16.71 27.01
C LEU A 58 2.75 16.93 27.98
#